data_AF-A0A2V9NCD2-F1
#
_entry.id   AF-A0A2V9NCD2-F1
#
_cell.length_a   1.000
_cell.length_b   1.000
_cell.length_c   1.000
_cell.angle_alpha   90.00
_cell.angle_beta   90.00
_cell.angle_gamma   90.00
#
_symmetry.space_group_name_H-M   'P 1'
#
loop_
_entity.id
_entity.type
_entity.pdbx_description
1 polymer ?
#
loop_
_entity_poly.entity_id
_entity_poly.type
_entity_poly.pdbx_seq_one_letter_code
_entity_poly.pdbx_strand_id
1 'polypeptide(L)'
;MADPQTKIDGNDPSFTAGDVKHAAGLSYRQLNDWDAKGALPNCRKQEAGWRKFRVRELFVLMVCSEVRKRFCVPLERLAWLKSFMLQQRADHFQAALRMMQHGLAVFIFTDLEQSFDMEADFAVADMLELGYCRYDDPQAYIFLCVNPIVNKILTALKKPGRLEISDKVYKARRAAEAKFRAQDDAEVAVLDAMRDHKVKRFSVTLRGGHEILLEVEQELPDGADLNTAVSSDDFQTVVVKRHQGKNVRISRTVPKRISREKIRKLVVVQLND
;
A
#
# COMPACT_ATOMS: atom_id res chain seq x y z
N MET A 1 -12.03 14.55 8.92
CA MET A 1 -11.10 15.02 7.87
C MET A 1 -11.83 14.90 6.56
N ALA A 2 -12.06 16.03 5.87
CA ALA A 2 -12.74 16.02 4.58
C ALA A 2 -11.86 15.28 3.56
N ASP A 3 -12.42 14.26 2.91
CA ASP A 3 -11.80 13.64 1.74
C ASP A 3 -11.59 14.74 0.69
N PRO A 4 -10.36 14.98 0.19
CA PRO A 4 -10.18 15.90 -0.91
C PRO A 4 -10.86 15.28 -2.14
N GLN A 5 -12.06 15.76 -2.46
CA GLN A 5 -12.73 15.49 -3.72
C GLN A 5 -11.94 16.15 -4.87
N THR A 6 -10.82 15.56 -5.23
CA THR A 6 -10.18 15.80 -6.53
C THR A 6 -10.80 14.85 -7.55
N LYS A 7 -12.09 15.03 -7.84
CA LYS A 7 -12.65 14.51 -9.10
C LYS A 7 -12.01 15.31 -10.23
N ILE A 8 -10.88 14.82 -10.72
CA ILE A 8 -10.28 15.31 -11.96
C ILE A 8 -11.21 14.86 -13.08
N ASP A 9 -11.77 15.80 -13.84
CA ASP A 9 -12.57 15.46 -15.02
C ASP A 9 -11.67 14.79 -16.06
N GLY A 10 -11.72 13.46 -16.10
CA GLY A 10 -10.90 12.63 -17.00
C GLY A 10 -11.24 12.81 -18.47
N ASN A 11 -12.30 13.56 -18.81
CA ASN A 11 -12.75 13.79 -20.18
C ASN A 11 -12.29 15.11 -20.80
N ASP A 12 -11.72 16.05 -20.05
CA ASP A 12 -11.21 17.32 -20.59
C ASP A 12 -9.88 17.12 -21.34
N PRO A 13 -9.82 17.27 -22.68
CA PRO A 13 -8.60 17.12 -23.46
C PRO A 13 -7.75 18.40 -23.32
N SER A 14 -7.05 18.52 -22.19
CA SER A 14 -6.30 19.72 -21.80
C SER A 14 -4.80 19.63 -22.10
N PHE A 15 -4.22 18.44 -22.32
CA PHE A 15 -2.79 18.26 -22.48
C PHE A 15 -2.36 18.30 -23.95
N THR A 16 -1.25 18.98 -24.23
CA THR A 16 -0.66 19.13 -25.56
C THR A 16 0.50 18.16 -25.79
N ALA A 17 0.99 18.08 -27.03
CA ALA A 17 2.24 17.35 -27.33
C ALA A 17 3.47 17.91 -26.56
N GLY A 18 3.46 19.20 -26.19
CA GLY A 18 4.50 19.79 -25.35
C GLY A 18 4.48 19.22 -23.93
N ASP A 19 3.28 19.05 -23.36
CA ASP A 19 3.11 18.45 -22.04
C ASP A 19 3.53 16.98 -22.04
N VAL A 20 3.22 16.25 -23.12
CA VAL A 20 3.70 14.87 -23.30
C VAL A 20 5.22 14.80 -23.40
N LYS A 21 5.86 15.73 -24.12
CA LYS A 21 7.33 15.80 -24.18
C LYS A 21 7.93 16.04 -22.79
N HIS A 22 7.34 16.96 -22.02
CA HIS A 22 7.82 17.27 -20.67
C HIS A 22 7.59 16.11 -19.69
N ALA A 23 6.41 15.49 -19.70
CA ALA A 23 6.04 14.46 -18.72
C ALA A 23 6.57 13.06 -19.08
N ALA A 24 6.47 12.66 -20.35
CA ALA A 24 6.81 11.33 -20.84
C ALA A 24 8.17 11.26 -21.56
N GLY A 25 8.83 12.40 -21.81
CA GLY A 25 10.12 12.48 -22.52
C GLY A 25 10.04 12.19 -24.02
N LEU A 26 8.83 12.14 -24.59
CA LEU A 26 8.63 11.77 -25.99
C LEU A 26 8.67 13.00 -26.90
N SER A 27 9.61 13.01 -27.85
CA SER A 27 9.67 14.04 -28.88
C SER A 27 8.49 13.94 -29.86
N TYR A 28 8.20 15.04 -30.57
CA TYR A 28 7.16 15.05 -31.59
C TYR A 28 7.36 13.99 -32.68
N ARG A 29 8.62 13.72 -33.08
CA ARG A 29 8.95 12.66 -34.04
C ARG A 29 8.62 11.27 -33.49
N GLN A 30 8.96 11.00 -32.23
CA GLN A 30 8.60 9.74 -31.57
C GLN A 30 7.09 9.59 -31.45
N LEU A 31 6.37 10.67 -31.12
CA LEU A 31 4.91 10.65 -31.07
C LEU A 31 4.25 10.35 -32.43
N ASN A 32 4.90 10.66 -33.54
CA ASN A 32 4.41 10.30 -34.87
C ASN A 32 4.77 8.86 -35.25
N ASP A 33 5.97 8.37 -34.92
CA ASP A 33 6.34 6.96 -35.09
C ASP A 33 5.44 6.02 -34.27
N TRP A 34 5.11 6.41 -33.03
CA TRP A 34 4.20 5.65 -32.17
C TRP A 34 2.76 5.65 -32.70
N ASP A 35 2.32 6.74 -33.33
CA ASP A 35 1.00 6.82 -33.98
C ASP A 35 0.93 5.85 -35.16
N ALA A 36 1.96 5.85 -36.02
CA ALA A 36 2.05 4.96 -37.18
C ALA A 36 2.04 3.48 -36.81
N LYS A 37 2.57 3.12 -35.62
CA LYS A 37 2.60 1.74 -35.09
C LYS A 37 1.45 1.41 -34.15
N GLY A 38 0.46 2.30 -34.00
CA GLY A 38 -0.72 2.07 -33.18
C GLY A 38 -0.47 2.08 -31.66
N ALA A 39 0.70 2.50 -31.20
CA ALA A 39 1.05 2.61 -29.78
C ALA A 39 0.58 3.92 -29.13
N LEU A 40 0.06 4.87 -29.92
CA LEU A 40 -0.45 6.15 -29.44
C LEU A 40 -1.99 6.11 -29.20
N PRO A 41 -2.52 6.75 -28.14
CA PRO A 41 -3.96 6.97 -27.98
C PRO A 41 -4.53 7.87 -29.09
N ASN A 42 -5.65 7.43 -29.68
CA ASN A 42 -6.28 8.08 -30.84
C ASN A 42 -6.83 9.47 -30.50
N CYS A 43 -6.15 10.53 -30.95
CA CYS A 43 -6.54 11.91 -30.65
C CYS A 43 -6.51 12.88 -31.84
N ARG A 44 -6.53 12.40 -33.09
CA ARG A 44 -6.79 13.31 -34.23
C ARG A 44 -8.29 13.40 -34.46
N LYS A 45 -8.94 14.35 -33.79
CA LYS A 45 -10.35 14.70 -34.08
C LYS A 45 -10.52 15.41 -35.44
N GLN A 46 -9.46 16.01 -35.97
CA GLN A 46 -9.42 16.68 -37.28
C GLN A 46 -8.03 16.51 -37.91
N GLU A 47 -7.94 16.41 -39.24
CA GLU A 47 -6.67 16.30 -39.99
C GLU A 47 -5.79 17.55 -39.82
N ALA A 48 -6.39 18.71 -39.55
CA ALA A 48 -5.72 19.97 -39.32
C ALA A 48 -5.96 20.46 -37.87
N GLY A 49 -5.15 19.99 -36.92
CA GLY A 49 -5.23 20.44 -35.53
C GLY A 49 -4.11 19.92 -34.64
N TRP A 50 -3.74 20.71 -33.62
CA TRP A 50 -2.78 20.29 -32.61
C TRP A 50 -3.32 19.11 -31.80
N ARG A 51 -2.51 18.07 -31.62
CA ARG A 51 -2.89 16.87 -30.86
C ARG A 51 -3.11 17.26 -29.39
N LYS A 52 -4.29 16.92 -28.87
CA LYS A 52 -4.65 17.09 -27.46
C LYS A 52 -4.95 15.73 -26.83
N PHE A 53 -4.54 15.55 -25.58
CA PHE A 53 -4.71 14.33 -24.81
C PHE A 53 -5.54 14.60 -23.56
N ARG A 54 -6.41 13.65 -23.23
CA ARG A 54 -7.07 13.54 -21.93
C ARG A 54 -6.08 13.02 -20.89
N VAL A 55 -6.36 13.25 -19.61
CA VAL A 55 -5.53 12.77 -18.49
C VAL A 55 -5.31 11.24 -18.58
N ARG A 56 -6.37 10.50 -18.87
CA ARG A 56 -6.32 9.04 -19.04
C ARG A 56 -5.37 8.62 -20.17
N GLU A 57 -5.39 9.33 -21.29
CA GLU A 57 -4.54 9.05 -22.45
C GLU A 57 -3.08 9.39 -22.14
N LEU A 58 -2.84 10.49 -21.43
CA LEU A 58 -1.51 10.86 -20.94
C LEU A 58 -0.96 9.81 -19.98
N PHE A 59 -1.78 9.30 -19.05
CA PHE A 59 -1.37 8.23 -18.13
C PHE A 59 -0.94 6.97 -18.88
N VAL A 60 -1.75 6.50 -19.83
CA VAL A 60 -1.42 5.33 -20.67
C VAL A 60 -0.13 5.56 -21.46
N LEU A 61 0.05 6.75 -22.05
CA LEU A 61 1.28 7.09 -22.76
C LEU A 61 2.52 7.05 -21.87
N MET A 62 2.43 7.58 -20.67
CA MET A 62 3.54 7.57 -19.72
C MET A 62 3.86 6.15 -19.25
N VAL A 63 2.85 5.31 -19.03
CA VAL A 63 3.04 3.88 -18.74
C VAL A 63 3.76 3.18 -19.90
N CYS A 64 3.27 3.30 -21.13
CA CYS A 64 3.93 2.72 -22.30
C CYS A 64 5.37 3.23 -22.49
N SER A 65 5.61 4.53 -22.27
CA SER A 65 6.96 5.14 -22.31
C SER A 65 7.89 4.51 -21.28
N GLU A 66 7.42 4.36 -20.04
CA GLU A 66 8.22 3.79 -18.97
C GLU A 66 8.49 2.30 -19.20
N VAL A 67 7.50 1.54 -19.68
CA VAL A 67 7.65 0.12 -20.04
C VAL A 67 8.71 -0.04 -21.13
N ARG A 68 8.61 0.71 -22.23
CA ARG A 68 9.59 0.65 -23.32
C ARG A 68 10.99 1.04 -22.84
N LYS A 69 11.11 2.10 -22.04
CA LYS A 69 12.40 2.62 -21.59
C LYS A 69 13.11 1.66 -20.64
N ARG A 70 12.38 1.01 -19.73
CA ARG A 70 12.97 0.12 -18.71
C ARG A 70 13.18 -1.30 -19.20
N PHE A 71 12.27 -1.82 -20.02
CA PHE A 71 12.23 -3.23 -20.40
C PHE A 71 12.50 -3.45 -21.88
N CYS A 72 12.86 -2.40 -22.64
CA CYS A 72 13.20 -2.47 -24.07
C CYS A 72 12.10 -3.10 -24.96
N VAL A 73 10.83 -2.92 -24.56
CA VAL A 73 9.68 -3.53 -25.21
C VAL A 73 9.42 -2.91 -26.61
N PRO A 74 9.22 -3.74 -27.66
CA PRO A 74 8.83 -3.27 -29.00
C PRO A 74 7.50 -2.51 -29.01
N LEU A 75 7.32 -1.56 -29.94
CA LEU A 75 6.11 -0.70 -29.95
C LEU A 75 4.83 -1.50 -30.23
N GLU A 76 4.96 -2.58 -30.98
CA GLU A 76 3.90 -3.49 -31.38
C GLU A 76 3.26 -4.14 -30.14
N ARG A 77 4.07 -4.51 -29.14
CA ARG A 77 3.59 -5.06 -27.86
C ARG A 77 2.91 -4.00 -26.99
N LEU A 78 3.31 -2.74 -27.12
CA LEU A 78 2.66 -1.63 -26.40
C LEU A 78 1.27 -1.28 -26.96
N ALA A 79 0.98 -1.64 -28.22
CA ALA A 79 -0.35 -1.44 -28.80
C ALA A 79 -1.43 -2.22 -28.05
N TRP A 80 -1.11 -3.45 -27.61
CA TRP A 80 -1.98 -4.25 -26.75
C TRP A 80 -2.21 -3.55 -25.41
N LEU A 81 -1.13 -3.20 -24.69
CA LEU A 81 -1.19 -2.55 -23.38
C LEU A 81 -2.02 -1.26 -23.41
N LYS A 82 -1.76 -0.42 -24.41
CA LYS A 82 -2.53 0.81 -24.67
C LYS A 82 -4.01 0.49 -24.87
N SER A 83 -4.32 -0.49 -25.71
CA SER A 83 -5.71 -0.84 -26.04
C SER A 83 -6.46 -1.38 -24.83
N PHE A 84 -5.80 -2.23 -24.03
CA PHE A 84 -6.34 -2.74 -22.76
C PHE A 84 -6.65 -1.59 -21.80
N MET A 85 -5.68 -0.71 -21.56
CA MET A 85 -5.86 0.40 -20.62
C MET A 85 -6.90 1.45 -21.06
N LEU A 86 -7.19 1.52 -22.38
CA LEU A 86 -8.16 2.44 -22.99
C LEU A 86 -9.57 1.84 -23.24
N GLN A 87 -9.85 0.62 -22.81
CA GLN A 87 -11.19 0.00 -22.94
C GLN A 87 -12.31 0.85 -22.31
N GLN A 88 -13.52 0.88 -22.91
CA GLN A 88 -14.56 1.88 -22.61
C GLN A 88 -15.09 1.95 -21.14
N ARG A 89 -14.66 1.05 -20.25
CA ARG A 89 -15.11 1.02 -18.85
C ARG A 89 -14.01 1.18 -17.79
N ALA A 90 -12.74 1.30 -18.19
CA ALA A 90 -11.62 1.23 -17.25
C ALA A 90 -10.81 2.54 -17.17
N ASP A 91 -11.02 3.36 -16.14
CA ASP A 91 -10.15 4.51 -15.87
C ASP A 91 -9.03 4.13 -14.88
N HIS A 92 -7.96 3.55 -15.44
CA HIS A 92 -6.78 3.12 -14.68
C HIS A 92 -6.08 4.29 -13.97
N PHE A 93 -6.14 5.51 -14.51
CA PHE A 93 -5.56 6.67 -13.82
C PHE A 93 -6.34 6.97 -12.53
N GLN A 94 -7.67 7.02 -12.61
CA GLN A 94 -8.51 7.26 -11.44
C GLN A 94 -8.44 6.12 -10.42
N ALA A 95 -8.33 4.87 -10.87
CA ALA A 95 -8.13 3.74 -9.97
C ALA A 95 -6.79 3.86 -9.21
N ALA A 96 -5.69 4.15 -9.91
CA ALA A 96 -4.39 4.38 -9.27
C ALA A 96 -4.42 5.56 -8.29
N LEU A 97 -5.08 6.67 -8.68
CA LEU A 97 -5.22 7.85 -7.83
C LEU A 97 -5.92 7.52 -6.51
N ARG A 98 -7.04 6.78 -6.55
CA ARG A 98 -7.79 6.38 -5.35
C ARG A 98 -6.95 5.51 -4.40
N MET A 99 -6.23 4.53 -4.95
CA MET A 99 -5.33 3.71 -4.13
C MET A 99 -4.21 4.55 -3.49
N MET A 100 -3.61 5.46 -4.26
CA MET A 100 -2.57 6.37 -3.76
C MET A 100 -3.08 7.37 -2.73
N GLN A 101 -4.35 7.80 -2.78
CA GLN A 101 -4.97 8.64 -1.74
C GLN A 101 -5.02 7.95 -0.37
N HIS A 102 -5.09 6.61 -0.36
CA HIS A 102 -4.95 5.81 0.86
C HIS A 102 -3.48 5.55 1.25
N GLY A 103 -2.52 6.13 0.54
CA GLY A 103 -1.10 5.98 0.77
C GLY A 103 -0.52 4.67 0.26
N LEU A 104 -1.17 4.02 -0.72
CA LEU A 104 -0.73 2.74 -1.25
C LEU A 104 0.30 2.90 -2.37
N ALA A 105 1.25 1.96 -2.40
CA ALA A 105 2.09 1.75 -3.56
C ALA A 105 1.33 0.92 -4.59
N VAL A 106 1.13 1.48 -5.78
CA VAL A 106 0.36 0.86 -6.88
C VAL A 106 1.31 0.39 -7.96
N PHE A 107 1.07 -0.82 -8.44
CA PHE A 107 1.87 -1.48 -9.44
C PHE A 107 1.00 -1.98 -10.59
N ILE A 108 1.56 -1.94 -11.79
CA ILE A 108 1.05 -2.70 -12.93
C ILE A 108 1.83 -4.01 -12.99
N PHE A 109 1.09 -5.11 -13.17
CA PHE A 109 1.58 -6.46 -13.39
C PHE A 109 1.02 -6.97 -14.73
N THR A 110 1.88 -7.23 -15.72
CA THR A 110 1.40 -7.59 -17.08
C THR A 110 2.42 -8.39 -17.88
N ASP A 111 1.94 -9.29 -18.74
CA ASP A 111 2.73 -10.02 -19.74
C ASP A 111 2.73 -9.34 -21.12
N LEU A 112 2.02 -8.21 -21.27
CA LEU A 112 1.79 -7.48 -22.52
C LEU A 112 1.03 -8.23 -23.62
N GLU A 113 0.35 -9.32 -23.29
CA GLU A 113 -0.37 -10.16 -24.26
C GLU A 113 -1.76 -10.59 -23.79
N GLN A 114 -1.87 -11.08 -22.55
CA GLN A 114 -3.10 -11.69 -22.02
C GLN A 114 -3.46 -11.12 -20.65
N SER A 115 -2.46 -10.93 -19.79
CA SER A 115 -2.64 -10.58 -18.39
C SER A 115 -2.32 -9.11 -18.14
N PHE A 116 -3.22 -8.42 -17.44
CA PHE A 116 -2.98 -7.09 -16.91
C PHE A 116 -3.73 -6.93 -15.60
N ASP A 117 -2.99 -6.61 -14.56
CA ASP A 117 -3.51 -6.26 -13.25
C ASP A 117 -2.86 -4.95 -12.80
N MET A 118 -3.64 -4.10 -12.13
CA MET A 118 -3.13 -2.87 -11.54
C MET A 118 -3.61 -2.76 -10.11
N GLU A 119 -2.72 -3.11 -9.19
CA GLU A 119 -3.07 -3.40 -7.80
C GLU A 119 -2.07 -2.77 -6.82
N ALA A 120 -2.47 -2.71 -5.55
CA ALA A 120 -1.54 -2.40 -4.47
C ALA A 120 -0.53 -3.54 -4.28
N ASP A 121 0.68 -3.22 -3.84
CA ASP A 121 1.75 -4.20 -3.56
C ASP A 121 1.32 -5.40 -2.71
N PHE A 122 0.48 -5.19 -1.71
CA PHE A 122 -0.01 -6.27 -0.87
C PHE A 122 -0.94 -7.24 -1.61
N ALA A 123 -1.71 -6.75 -2.58
CA ALA A 123 -2.61 -7.58 -3.37
C ALA A 123 -1.81 -8.37 -4.41
N VAL A 124 -0.73 -7.77 -4.93
CA VAL A 124 0.27 -8.49 -5.74
C VAL A 124 0.91 -9.62 -4.93
N ALA A 125 1.28 -9.37 -3.66
CA ALA A 125 1.80 -10.42 -2.79
C ALA A 125 0.78 -11.57 -2.62
N ASP A 126 -0.49 -11.25 -2.39
CA ASP A 126 -1.57 -12.25 -2.30
C ASP A 126 -1.70 -13.06 -3.60
N MET A 127 -1.64 -12.41 -4.78
CA MET A 127 -1.67 -13.10 -6.08
C MET A 127 -0.52 -14.12 -6.23
N LEU A 128 0.70 -13.72 -5.83
CA LEU A 128 1.87 -14.62 -5.86
C LEU A 128 1.69 -15.82 -4.92
N GLU A 129 1.18 -15.58 -3.70
CA GLU A 129 0.91 -16.64 -2.73
C GLU A 129 -0.14 -17.63 -3.25
N LEU A 130 -1.22 -17.11 -3.87
CA LEU A 130 -2.30 -17.89 -4.49
C LEU A 130 -1.86 -18.64 -5.75
N GLY A 131 -0.66 -18.35 -6.25
CA GLY A 131 -0.06 -19.09 -7.35
C GLY A 131 -0.45 -18.60 -8.74
N TYR A 132 -0.84 -17.33 -8.87
CA TYR A 132 -1.07 -16.69 -10.19
C TYR A 132 0.18 -16.69 -11.09
N CYS A 133 1.36 -16.92 -10.52
CA CYS A 133 2.62 -17.08 -11.25
C CYS A 133 3.25 -18.46 -11.04
N ARG A 134 2.49 -19.46 -10.54
CA ARG A 134 2.94 -20.86 -10.52
C ARG A 134 2.77 -21.43 -11.91
N TYR A 135 3.70 -22.31 -12.30
CA TYR A 135 4.09 -22.42 -13.68
C TYR A 135 3.82 -23.81 -14.26
N ASP A 136 3.14 -23.83 -15.41
CA ASP A 136 3.21 -24.88 -16.43
C ASP A 136 3.85 -24.38 -17.76
N ASP A 137 4.04 -23.06 -17.98
CA ASP A 137 4.58 -22.48 -19.24
C ASP A 137 5.43 -21.19 -19.04
N PRO A 138 6.59 -21.01 -19.75
CA PRO A 138 7.45 -19.81 -19.65
C PRO A 138 6.80 -18.49 -20.01
N GLN A 139 6.34 -17.76 -18.97
CA GLN A 139 5.89 -16.38 -19.14
C GLN A 139 6.71 -15.38 -18.34
N ALA A 140 7.12 -14.30 -19.02
CA ALA A 140 7.79 -13.15 -18.41
C ALA A 140 6.76 -12.07 -18.06
N TYR A 141 6.82 -11.58 -16.82
CA TYR A 141 5.95 -10.50 -16.35
C TYR A 141 6.73 -9.21 -16.12
N ILE A 142 6.10 -8.10 -16.46
CA ILE A 142 6.58 -6.75 -16.18
C ILE A 142 5.92 -6.25 -14.91
N PHE A 143 6.74 -5.73 -13.99
CA PHE A 143 6.30 -5.09 -12.77
C PHE A 143 6.70 -3.61 -12.76
N LEU A 144 5.70 -2.72 -12.75
CA LEU A 144 5.92 -1.28 -12.87
C LEU A 144 5.19 -0.51 -11.77
N CYS A 145 5.93 0.17 -10.90
CA CYS A 145 5.32 1.12 -9.96
C CYS A 145 4.81 2.36 -10.69
N VAL A 146 3.51 2.65 -10.56
CA VAL A 146 2.87 3.77 -11.27
C VAL A 146 2.79 5.06 -10.44
N ASN A 147 3.08 5.02 -9.13
CA ASN A 147 3.05 6.20 -8.26
C ASN A 147 3.86 7.39 -8.79
N PRO A 148 5.11 7.21 -9.31
CA PRO A 148 5.87 8.31 -9.89
C PRO A 148 5.21 8.91 -11.14
N ILE A 149 4.54 8.08 -11.95
CA ILE A 149 3.83 8.52 -13.15
C ILE A 149 2.62 9.36 -12.75
N VAL A 150 1.80 8.88 -11.80
CA VAL A 150 0.63 9.60 -11.29
C VAL A 150 1.06 10.94 -10.69
N ASN A 151 2.10 10.97 -9.85
CA ASN A 151 2.58 12.21 -9.24
C ASN A 151 3.11 13.22 -10.27
N LYS A 152 3.74 12.76 -11.37
CA LYS A 152 4.13 13.65 -12.48
C LYS A 152 2.91 14.29 -13.15
N ILE A 153 1.85 13.52 -13.37
CA ILE A 153 0.59 14.02 -13.96
C ILE A 153 -0.07 15.01 -13.00
N LEU A 154 -0.17 14.68 -11.71
CA LEU A 154 -0.74 15.57 -10.69
C LEU A 154 -0.01 16.91 -10.60
N THR A 155 1.32 16.90 -10.76
CA THR A 155 2.14 18.12 -10.81
C THR A 155 1.83 18.98 -12.04
N ALA A 156 1.41 18.37 -13.15
CA ALA A 156 1.07 19.07 -14.40
C ALA A 156 -0.39 19.60 -14.42
N LEU A 157 -1.21 19.29 -13.42
CA LEU A 157 -2.57 19.81 -13.32
C LEU A 157 -2.61 21.26 -12.82
N LYS A 158 -3.71 21.95 -13.10
CA LYS A 158 -3.97 23.34 -12.63
C LYS A 158 -3.82 23.51 -11.12
N LYS A 159 -4.13 22.46 -10.36
CA LYS A 159 -3.91 22.37 -8.91
C LYS A 159 -2.87 21.28 -8.66
N PRO A 160 -1.57 21.65 -8.58
CA PRO A 160 -0.52 20.67 -8.39
C PRO A 160 -0.71 19.95 -7.05
N GLY A 161 -0.56 18.64 -7.08
CA GLY A 161 -0.66 17.78 -5.91
C GLY A 161 0.42 16.70 -5.92
N ARG A 162 0.73 16.19 -4.74
CA ARG A 162 1.61 15.04 -4.56
C ARG A 162 1.00 14.10 -3.54
N LEU A 163 0.98 12.82 -3.87
CA LEU A 163 0.54 11.76 -2.97
C LEU A 163 1.77 10.97 -2.54
N GLU A 164 1.89 10.79 -1.22
CA GLU A 164 2.97 10.03 -0.60
C GLU A 164 2.45 8.67 -0.13
N ILE A 165 3.34 7.68 -0.17
CA ILE A 165 3.07 6.36 0.40
C ILE A 165 3.00 6.52 1.92
N SER A 166 2.00 5.91 2.54
CA SER A 166 1.76 5.96 3.98
C SER A 166 1.70 4.56 4.57
N ASP A 167 2.47 4.33 5.62
CA ASP A 167 2.46 3.08 6.38
C ASP A 167 1.14 2.79 7.11
N LYS A 168 0.18 3.72 7.13
CA LYS A 168 -1.05 3.58 7.91
C LYS A 168 -1.83 2.32 7.53
N VAL A 169 -2.07 2.11 6.24
CA VAL A 169 -2.82 0.93 5.75
C VAL A 169 -2.00 -0.33 5.94
N TYR A 170 -0.69 -0.28 5.67
CA TYR A 170 0.22 -1.40 5.89
C TYR A 170 0.27 -1.86 7.35
N LYS A 171 0.34 -0.92 8.30
CA LYS A 171 0.30 -1.20 9.74
C LYS A 171 -1.04 -1.82 10.14
N ALA A 172 -2.16 -1.28 9.64
CA ALA A 172 -3.48 -1.83 9.91
C ALA A 172 -3.64 -3.27 9.37
N ARG A 173 -3.18 -3.52 8.13
CA ARG A 173 -3.19 -4.86 7.52
C ARG A 173 -2.33 -5.84 8.30
N ARG A 174 -1.07 -5.49 8.61
CA ARG A 174 -0.17 -6.35 9.42
C ARG A 174 -0.75 -6.65 10.81
N ALA A 175 -1.40 -5.67 11.45
CA ALA A 175 -2.06 -5.88 12.73
C ALA A 175 -3.27 -6.82 12.62
N ALA A 176 -4.05 -6.72 11.54
CA ALA A 176 -5.15 -7.65 11.28
C ALA A 176 -4.62 -9.07 11.01
N GLU A 177 -3.63 -9.24 10.13
CA GLU A 177 -3.01 -10.53 9.83
C GLU A 177 -2.41 -11.18 11.08
N ALA A 178 -1.77 -10.40 11.94
CA ALA A 178 -1.24 -10.90 13.21
C ALA A 178 -2.34 -11.50 14.11
N LYS A 179 -3.52 -10.86 14.16
CA LYS A 179 -4.67 -11.38 14.90
C LYS A 179 -5.21 -12.68 14.29
N PHE A 180 -5.17 -12.83 12.96
CA PHE A 180 -5.64 -14.05 12.28
C PHE A 180 -4.63 -15.21 12.34
N ARG A 181 -3.34 -14.93 12.51
CA ARG A 181 -2.29 -15.95 12.67
C ARG A 181 -2.17 -16.49 14.11
N ALA A 182 -2.63 -15.73 15.10
CA ALA A 182 -2.70 -16.19 16.47
C ALA A 182 -3.77 -17.28 16.65
N GLN A 183 -3.43 -18.31 17.42
CA GLN A 183 -4.29 -19.45 17.74
C GLN A 183 -5.40 -19.08 18.73
N ASP A 184 -5.11 -18.19 19.67
CA ASP A 184 -6.05 -17.71 20.70
C ASP A 184 -5.77 -16.26 21.11
N ASP A 185 -6.70 -15.65 21.86
CA ASP A 185 -6.56 -14.27 22.37
C ASP A 185 -5.36 -14.13 23.32
N ALA A 186 -4.92 -15.22 23.95
CA ALA A 186 -3.76 -15.24 24.82
C ALA A 186 -2.46 -15.07 24.03
N GLU A 187 -2.34 -15.71 22.86
CA GLU A 187 -1.24 -15.53 21.93
C GLU A 187 -1.21 -14.09 21.36
N VAL A 188 -2.37 -13.51 21.03
CA VAL A 188 -2.44 -12.09 20.60
C VAL A 188 -1.90 -11.17 21.69
N ALA A 189 -2.34 -11.34 22.94
CA ALA A 189 -1.89 -10.51 24.05
C ALA A 189 -0.38 -10.63 24.33
N VAL A 190 0.20 -11.82 24.16
CA VAL A 190 1.64 -12.04 24.25
C VAL A 190 2.39 -11.34 23.10
N LEU A 191 1.89 -11.50 21.86
CA LEU A 191 2.49 -10.85 20.68
C LEU A 191 2.44 -9.33 20.76
N ASP A 192 1.33 -8.77 21.27
CA ASP A 192 1.18 -7.32 21.48
C ASP A 192 2.19 -6.80 22.52
N ALA A 193 2.36 -7.50 23.64
CA ALA A 193 3.37 -7.14 24.64
C ALA A 193 4.81 -7.25 24.12
N MET A 194 5.10 -8.25 23.28
CA MET A 194 6.42 -8.43 22.65
C MET A 194 6.75 -7.31 21.65
N ARG A 195 5.74 -6.76 20.98
CA ARG A 195 5.91 -5.77 19.91
C ARG A 195 5.80 -4.32 20.38
N ASP A 196 5.35 -4.08 21.61
CA ASP A 196 5.27 -2.74 22.19
C ASP A 196 6.67 -2.23 22.58
N HIS A 197 7.13 -1.17 21.92
CA HIS A 197 8.42 -0.53 22.17
C HIS A 197 8.58 0.04 23.60
N LYS A 198 7.48 0.19 24.35
CA LYS A 198 7.52 0.61 25.76
C LYS A 198 7.80 -0.54 26.72
N VAL A 199 7.71 -1.79 26.24
CA VAL A 199 7.98 -2.99 27.01
C VAL A 199 9.45 -3.31 26.93
N LYS A 200 10.09 -3.34 28.09
CA LYS A 200 11.52 -3.67 28.21
C LYS A 200 11.75 -5.16 28.33
N ARG A 201 10.86 -5.83 29.07
CA ARG A 201 10.89 -7.27 29.32
C ARG A 201 9.46 -7.74 29.52
N PHE A 202 9.18 -8.94 29.05
CA PHE A 202 7.95 -9.65 29.39
C PHE A 202 8.30 -11.09 29.78
N SER A 203 7.55 -11.66 30.71
CA SER A 203 7.59 -13.08 31.06
C SER A 203 6.22 -13.69 30.85
N VAL A 204 6.21 -14.90 30.30
CA VAL A 204 5.00 -15.68 30.05
C VAL A 204 5.11 -16.96 30.86
N THR A 205 4.20 -17.15 31.82
CA THR A 205 4.18 -18.35 32.66
C THR A 205 2.84 -19.06 32.49
N LEU A 206 2.88 -20.35 32.13
CA LEU A 206 1.69 -21.19 32.09
C LEU A 206 1.30 -21.61 33.53
N ARG A 207 0.05 -21.40 33.92
CA ARG A 207 -0.53 -21.83 35.19
C ARG A 207 -1.73 -22.74 34.93
N GLY A 208 -1.77 -23.90 35.59
CA GLY A 208 -2.93 -24.81 35.51
C GLY A 208 -3.29 -25.31 34.11
N GLY A 209 -2.35 -25.34 33.15
CA GLY A 209 -2.54 -25.86 31.79
C GLY A 209 -3.28 -24.95 30.81
N HIS A 210 -4.14 -24.05 31.30
CA HIS A 210 -5.00 -23.18 30.46
C HIS A 210 -4.90 -21.69 30.78
N GLU A 211 -4.31 -21.30 31.90
CA GLU A 211 -4.11 -19.89 32.24
C GLU A 211 -2.70 -19.45 31.88
N ILE A 212 -2.58 -18.27 31.28
CA ILE A 212 -1.30 -17.62 31.04
C ILE A 212 -1.21 -16.41 31.97
N LEU A 213 -0.12 -16.36 32.74
CA LEU A 213 0.29 -15.15 33.43
C LEU A 213 1.32 -14.44 32.55
N LEU A 214 0.94 -13.29 32.01
CA LEU A 214 1.82 -12.40 31.27
C LEU A 214 2.24 -11.25 32.20
N GLU A 215 3.52 -11.18 32.56
CA GLU A 215 4.05 -10.06 33.32
C GLU A 215 4.82 -9.14 32.38
N VAL A 216 4.47 -7.85 32.39
CA VAL A 216 5.04 -6.86 31.47
C VAL A 216 5.81 -5.83 32.28
N GLU A 217 7.13 -5.76 32.08
CA GLU A 217 8.01 -4.74 32.64
C GLU A 217 8.13 -3.56 31.68
N GLN A 218 7.70 -2.38 32.14
CA GLN A 218 7.79 -1.13 31.40
C GLN A 218 8.67 -0.15 32.16
N GLU A 219 9.48 0.60 31.41
CA GLU A 219 10.26 1.70 31.95
C GLU A 219 9.49 3.00 31.76
N LEU A 220 9.28 3.75 32.84
CA LEU A 220 8.56 5.01 32.77
C LEU A 220 9.50 6.12 32.30
N PRO A 221 8.99 7.15 31.60
CA PRO A 221 9.80 8.27 31.14
C PRO A 221 10.49 9.00 32.31
N ASP A 222 11.65 9.58 32.04
CA ASP A 222 12.36 10.42 33.01
C ASP A 222 11.47 11.59 33.47
N GLY A 223 11.33 11.74 34.79
CA GLY A 223 10.44 12.76 35.39
C GLY A 223 8.99 12.32 35.57
N ALA A 224 8.65 11.05 35.34
CA ALA A 224 7.33 10.51 35.67
C ALA A 224 7.03 10.67 37.18
N ASP A 225 5.83 11.17 37.49
CA ASP A 225 5.34 11.29 38.86
C ASP A 225 5.06 9.91 39.46
N LEU A 226 5.60 9.67 40.66
CA LEU A 226 5.48 8.41 41.37
C LEU A 226 4.04 8.12 41.77
N ASN A 227 3.27 9.15 42.16
CA ASN A 227 1.87 8.96 42.57
C ASN A 227 1.02 8.53 41.38
N THR A 228 1.27 9.11 40.21
CA THR A 228 0.64 8.71 38.95
C THR A 228 1.01 7.27 38.55
N ALA A 229 2.27 6.87 38.75
CA ALA A 229 2.70 5.50 38.47
C ALA A 229 2.00 4.47 39.38
N VAL A 230 1.93 4.73 40.69
CA VAL A 230 1.33 3.83 41.68
C VAL A 230 -0.19 3.73 41.54
N SER A 231 -0.85 4.80 41.10
CA SER A 231 -2.32 4.83 40.97
C SER A 231 -2.85 4.24 39.66
N SER A 232 -1.96 3.80 38.76
CA SER A 232 -2.35 3.44 37.39
C SER A 232 -2.96 2.05 37.22
N ASP A 233 -2.67 1.11 38.12
CA ASP A 233 -3.14 -0.28 38.05
C ASP A 233 -3.36 -0.85 39.47
N ASP A 234 -4.42 -1.65 39.66
CA ASP A 234 -4.80 -2.24 40.96
C ASP A 234 -3.78 -3.25 41.50
N PHE A 235 -3.08 -3.97 40.60
CA PHE A 235 -2.04 -4.92 40.94
C PHE A 235 -0.81 -4.66 40.06
N GLN A 236 0.27 -4.18 40.68
CA GLN A 236 1.54 -3.92 40.00
C GLN A 236 2.71 -3.91 41.00
N THR A 237 3.93 -4.11 40.49
CA THR A 237 5.17 -3.90 41.23
C THR A 237 5.89 -2.68 40.65
N VAL A 238 6.08 -1.63 41.45
CA VAL A 238 6.84 -0.43 41.06
C VAL A 238 8.21 -0.45 41.71
N VAL A 239 9.27 -0.34 40.91
CA VAL A 239 10.66 -0.28 41.38
C VAL A 239 11.21 1.12 41.13
N VAL A 240 11.60 1.80 42.21
CA VAL A 240 12.20 3.14 42.17
C VAL A 240 13.67 3.04 42.52
N LYS A 241 14.55 3.44 41.59
CA LYS A 241 15.99 3.60 41.87
C LYS A 241 16.30 5.06 42.12
N ARG A 242 16.82 5.36 43.32
CA ARG A 242 17.21 6.71 43.75
C ARG A 242 18.73 6.87 43.79
N HIS A 243 19.21 8.04 43.42
CA HIS A 243 20.59 8.46 43.59
C HIS A 243 20.61 9.88 44.17
N GLN A 244 21.31 10.09 45.28
CA GLN A 244 21.42 11.39 45.96
C GLN A 244 20.06 12.06 46.22
N GLY A 245 19.07 11.29 46.68
CA GLY A 245 17.72 11.78 47.00
C GLY A 245 16.82 12.05 45.79
N LYS A 246 17.33 11.94 44.55
CA LYS A 246 16.54 12.09 43.32
C LYS A 246 16.14 10.74 42.76
N ASN A 247 14.91 10.63 42.25
CA ASN A 247 14.47 9.47 41.48
C ASN A 247 15.19 9.48 40.13
N VAL A 248 16.00 8.47 39.86
CA VAL A 248 16.76 8.36 38.60
C VAL A 248 16.10 7.38 37.64
N ARG A 249 15.35 6.40 38.15
CA ARG A 249 14.67 5.42 37.32
C ARG A 249 13.44 4.89 38.01
N ILE A 250 12.33 4.82 37.29
CA ILE A 250 11.09 4.17 37.75
C ILE A 250 10.73 3.11 36.72
N SER A 251 10.66 1.86 37.14
CA SER A 251 10.11 0.77 36.32
C SER A 251 8.87 0.18 36.99
N ARG A 252 7.95 -0.33 36.19
CA ARG A 252 6.75 -1.02 36.68
C ARG A 252 6.61 -2.37 36.02
N THR A 253 6.13 -3.35 36.79
CA THR A 253 5.77 -4.68 36.32
C THR A 253 4.29 -4.91 36.57
N VAL A 254 3.53 -5.15 35.49
CA VAL A 254 2.08 -5.36 35.55
C VAL A 254 1.77 -6.82 35.21
N PRO A 255 1.22 -7.61 36.15
CA PRO A 255 0.73 -8.96 35.87
C PRO A 255 -0.65 -8.91 35.20
N LYS A 256 -0.77 -9.53 34.03
CA LYS A 256 -2.04 -9.75 33.32
C LYS A 256 -2.34 -11.24 33.29
N ARG A 257 -3.47 -11.62 33.88
CA ARG A 257 -4.01 -12.99 33.77
C ARG A 257 -4.84 -13.09 32.51
N ILE A 258 -4.54 -14.07 31.68
CA ILE A 258 -5.22 -14.30 30.41
C ILE A 258 -5.63 -15.77 30.35
N SER A 259 -6.91 -16.03 30.08
CA SER A 259 -7.44 -17.38 29.90
C SER A 259 -7.33 -17.79 28.43
N ARG A 260 -7.04 -19.07 28.17
CA ARG A 260 -7.08 -19.66 26.82
C ARG A 260 -8.48 -20.11 26.36
N GLU A 261 -9.55 -19.60 26.95
CA GLU A 261 -10.90 -20.03 26.57
C GLU A 261 -11.18 -19.78 25.08
N LYS A 262 -11.51 -20.88 24.38
CA LYS A 262 -11.73 -20.93 22.92
C LYS A 262 -12.81 -19.93 22.49
N ILE A 263 -12.44 -18.96 21.65
CA ILE A 263 -13.40 -18.39 20.70
C ILE A 263 -12.75 -18.21 19.32
N ARG A 264 -12.98 -19.18 18.44
CA ARG A 264 -13.35 -18.84 17.07
C ARG A 264 -14.77 -19.36 16.86
N LYS A 265 -15.75 -18.44 16.86
CA LYS A 265 -16.93 -18.66 16.01
C LYS A 265 -16.38 -18.68 14.59
N LEU A 266 -16.05 -19.88 14.12
CA LEU A 266 -15.93 -20.18 12.71
C LEU A 266 -17.23 -19.70 12.07
N VAL A 267 -17.18 -18.61 11.30
CA VAL A 267 -18.13 -18.46 10.20
C VAL A 267 -17.73 -19.56 9.24
N VAL A 268 -18.31 -20.75 9.45
CA VAL A 268 -18.34 -21.80 8.46
C VAL A 268 -19.16 -21.22 7.32
N VAL A 269 -18.50 -20.64 6.33
CA VAL A 269 -19.09 -20.52 5.00
C VAL A 269 -19.24 -21.97 4.54
N GLN A 270 -20.43 -22.53 4.73
CA GLN A 270 -20.84 -23.72 4.02
C GLN A 270 -20.78 -23.36 2.53
N LEU A 271 -19.73 -23.80 1.85
CA LEU A 271 -19.78 -23.99 0.42
C LEU A 271 -20.66 -25.23 0.21
N ASN A 272 -21.96 -24.99 0.02
CA ASN A 272 -22.83 -25.98 -0.58
C ASN A 272 -22.63 -25.89 -2.10
N ASP A 273 -22.24 -27.04 -2.67
CA ASP A 273 -22.36 -27.52 -4.06
C ASP A 273 -22.33 -26.50 -5.22
#